data_AF-A0A8H7M5C4-F1
#
_entry.id   AF-A0A8H7M5C4-F1
#
_cell.length_a   1.000
_cell.length_b   1.000
_cell.length_c   1.000
_cell.angle_alpha   90.00
_cell.angle_beta   90.00
_cell.angle_gamma   90.00
#
_symmetry.space_group_name_H-M   'P 1'
#
loop_
_entity.id
_entity.type
_entity.pdbx_description
1 polymer ?
#
loop_
_entity_poly.entity_id
_entity_poly.type
_entity_poly.pdbx_seq_one_letter_code
_entity_poly.pdbx_strand_id
1 'polypeptide(L)'
;MIGLKVTAILAACASVVVAVPTYKNNNSCDNNSFWYATKSICLPNGTKDKCNPPANQNCGHGVWYWHKDFKQCVPSSPNYGDVDCSNGWKWDGGKYSCVPAPAPAPGPDQCKPSHFWWKTKSTCLPNGGDYNSPQPPNGVQCPRKWYWLSVGYCGPRTPDYGTPDCDSKYTWDNDKLCCQPKRY
;
A
#
# COMPACT_ATOMS: atom_id res chain seq x y z
N MET A 1 -7.73 -70.82 -27.83
CA MET A 1 -6.48 -70.15 -27.41
C MET A 1 -6.45 -68.74 -27.96
N ILE A 2 -6.97 -67.75 -27.24
CA ILE A 2 -6.62 -66.33 -27.41
C ILE A 2 -6.73 -65.72 -25.99
N GLY A 3 -5.58 -65.54 -25.33
CA GLY A 3 -5.51 -64.95 -23.99
C GLY A 3 -5.45 -63.42 -24.09
N LEU A 4 -6.44 -62.74 -23.51
CA LEU A 4 -6.41 -61.29 -23.30
C LEU A 4 -5.37 -60.96 -22.23
N LYS A 5 -4.30 -60.26 -22.61
CA LYS A 5 -3.36 -59.65 -21.66
C LYS A 5 -3.91 -58.30 -21.20
N VAL A 6 -4.35 -58.23 -19.94
CA VAL A 6 -4.72 -56.97 -19.28
C VAL A 6 -3.42 -56.31 -18.81
N THR A 7 -3.06 -55.18 -19.41
CA THR A 7 -1.89 -54.40 -19.02
C THR A 7 -2.36 -53.32 -18.03
N ALA A 8 -1.96 -53.44 -16.77
CA ALA A 8 -2.22 -52.42 -15.76
C ALA A 8 -1.27 -51.23 -16.00
N ILE A 9 -1.85 -50.06 -16.30
CA ILE A 9 -1.10 -48.81 -16.39
C ILE A 9 -1.01 -48.23 -14.98
N LEU A 10 0.18 -48.31 -14.38
CA LEU A 10 0.53 -47.59 -13.16
C LEU A 10 0.53 -46.08 -13.47
N ALA A 11 -0.51 -45.37 -13.01
CA ALA A 11 -0.53 -43.92 -12.99
C ALA A 11 0.43 -43.43 -11.90
N ALA A 12 1.66 -43.12 -12.28
CA ALA A 12 2.59 -42.41 -11.40
C ALA A 12 2.13 -40.94 -11.30
N CYS A 13 1.75 -40.52 -10.10
CA CYS A 13 1.53 -39.12 -9.78
C CYS A 13 2.86 -38.38 -9.95
N ALA A 14 3.10 -37.80 -11.13
CA ALA A 14 4.22 -36.92 -11.34
C ALA A 14 3.96 -35.64 -10.52
N SER A 15 4.60 -35.56 -9.36
CA SER A 15 4.75 -34.31 -8.63
C SER A 15 5.46 -33.34 -9.56
N VAL A 16 4.71 -32.40 -10.13
CA VAL A 16 5.31 -31.22 -10.75
C VAL A 16 5.97 -30.42 -9.63
N VAL A 17 7.25 -30.70 -9.41
CA VAL A 17 8.11 -29.76 -8.71
C VAL A 17 8.12 -28.52 -9.59
N VAL A 18 7.41 -27.48 -9.16
CA VAL A 18 7.63 -26.15 -9.73
C VAL A 18 9.09 -25.86 -9.47
N ALA A 19 9.92 -25.97 -10.52
CA ALA A 19 11.26 -25.45 -10.47
C ALA A 19 11.10 -23.96 -10.22
N VAL A 20 11.26 -23.56 -8.95
CA VAL A 20 11.59 -22.19 -8.61
C VAL A 20 12.79 -21.87 -9.50
N PRO A 21 12.73 -20.84 -10.35
CA PRO A 21 13.86 -20.52 -11.21
C PRO A 21 15.08 -20.36 -10.30
N THR A 22 15.99 -21.34 -10.34
CA THR A 22 17.34 -21.18 -9.83
C THR A 22 18.01 -20.24 -10.81
N TYR A 23 17.74 -18.96 -10.61
CA TYR A 23 18.39 -17.88 -11.31
C TYR A 23 19.90 -18.11 -11.13
N LYS A 24 20.61 -18.34 -12.24
CA LYS A 24 22.06 -18.55 -12.22
C LYS A 24 22.69 -17.40 -11.43
N ASN A 25 23.17 -17.71 -10.23
CA ASN A 25 23.91 -16.80 -9.37
C ASN A 25 25.16 -16.33 -10.13
N ASN A 26 25.14 -15.10 -10.64
CA ASN A 26 26.35 -14.28 -10.71
C ASN A 26 26.57 -13.57 -9.35
N ASN A 27 26.23 -14.23 -8.23
CA ASN A 27 26.30 -13.72 -6.85
C ASN A 27 27.73 -13.70 -6.27
N SER A 28 28.75 -13.49 -7.09
CA SER A 28 30.12 -13.44 -6.59
C SER A 28 30.43 -12.07 -6.01
N CYS A 29 29.80 -11.74 -4.88
CA CYS A 29 30.33 -10.72 -3.99
C CYS A 29 31.64 -11.24 -3.39
N ASP A 30 32.64 -10.36 -3.19
CA ASP A 30 33.92 -10.74 -2.59
C ASP A 30 33.72 -11.38 -1.21
N ASN A 31 34.72 -12.15 -0.75
CA ASN A 31 34.70 -12.97 0.49
C ASN A 31 34.30 -12.24 1.79
N ASN A 32 34.15 -10.91 1.78
CA ASN A 32 33.70 -10.13 2.94
C ASN A 32 32.46 -9.27 2.66
N SER A 33 31.69 -9.64 1.63
CA SER A 33 30.49 -8.94 1.22
C SER A 33 29.39 -9.92 0.85
N PHE A 34 28.15 -9.44 0.87
CA PHE A 34 26.98 -10.23 0.55
C PHE A 34 26.09 -9.49 -0.45
N TRP A 35 25.33 -10.27 -1.22
CA TRP A 35 24.42 -9.71 -2.20
C TRP A 35 23.15 -9.18 -1.52
N TYR A 36 22.87 -7.89 -1.73
CA TYR A 36 21.64 -7.25 -1.29
C TYR A 36 20.66 -7.15 -2.47
N ALA A 37 19.79 -8.16 -2.56
CA ALA A 37 18.90 -8.34 -3.71
C ALA A 37 18.01 -7.12 -3.99
N THR A 38 17.51 -6.47 -2.95
CA THR A 38 16.55 -5.35 -3.08
C THR A 38 17.12 -4.15 -3.83
N LYS A 39 18.45 -3.94 -3.75
CA LYS A 39 19.15 -2.87 -4.49
C LYS A 39 20.07 -3.39 -5.58
N SER A 40 20.22 -4.71 -5.70
CA SER A 40 21.14 -5.35 -6.64
C SER A 40 22.59 -4.86 -6.48
N ILE A 41 23.10 -4.83 -5.24
CA ILE A 41 24.47 -4.41 -4.91
C ILE A 41 25.14 -5.40 -3.94
N CYS A 42 26.48 -5.44 -3.92
CA CYS A 42 27.24 -6.13 -2.87
C CYS A 42 27.48 -5.17 -1.68
N LEU A 43 27.11 -5.59 -0.47
CA LEU A 43 27.34 -4.85 0.77
C LEU A 43 28.43 -5.53 1.60
N PRO A 44 29.34 -4.77 2.24
CA PRO A 44 30.29 -5.34 3.17
C PRO A 44 29.56 -5.91 4.39
N ASN A 45 30.09 -7.00 4.94
CA ASN A 45 29.63 -7.49 6.23
C ASN A 45 29.95 -6.46 7.33
N GLY A 46 28.98 -6.25 8.23
CA GLY A 46 29.09 -5.35 9.38
C GLY A 46 28.57 -3.93 9.11
N THR A 47 29.03 -2.99 9.94
CA THR A 47 28.50 -1.61 10.03
C THR A 47 29.59 -0.55 9.88
N LYS A 48 30.68 -0.86 9.17
CA LYS A 48 31.85 0.03 9.00
C LYS A 48 31.46 1.40 8.46
N ASP A 49 30.44 1.45 7.61
CA ASP A 49 29.97 2.67 6.95
C ASP A 49 28.71 3.25 7.62
N LYS A 50 28.47 2.91 8.88
CA LYS A 50 27.35 3.43 9.66
C LYS A 50 27.53 4.90 9.99
N CYS A 51 26.47 5.68 9.82
CA CYS A 51 26.35 6.99 10.44
C CYS A 51 24.93 7.22 10.98
N ASN A 52 24.66 8.44 11.45
CA ASN A 52 23.34 8.79 11.98
C ASN A 52 22.39 9.16 10.84
N PRO A 53 21.15 8.64 10.84
CA PRO A 53 20.13 9.06 9.90
C PRO A 53 19.72 10.53 10.14
N PRO A 54 19.14 11.20 9.13
CA PRO A 54 18.56 12.53 9.31
C PRO A 54 17.36 12.49 10.27
N ALA A 55 16.92 13.66 10.71
CA ALA A 55 15.70 13.79 11.51
C ALA A 55 14.50 13.15 10.80
N ASN A 56 13.61 12.53 11.58
CA ASN A 56 12.43 11.80 11.08
C ASN A 56 12.76 10.59 10.19
N GLN A 57 13.94 10.00 10.35
CA GLN A 57 14.29 8.71 9.73
C GLN A 57 15.04 7.82 10.72
N ASN A 58 14.81 6.52 10.64
CA ASN A 58 15.62 5.51 11.33
C ASN A 58 15.62 4.20 10.55
N CYS A 59 16.42 3.23 10.97
CA CYS A 59 16.55 1.94 10.29
C CYS A 59 15.83 0.79 10.97
N GLY A 60 14.87 1.10 11.84
CA GLY A 60 14.17 0.11 12.63
C GLY A 60 15.09 -0.62 13.59
N HIS A 61 14.64 -1.80 13.99
CA HIS A 61 15.37 -2.72 14.87
C HIS A 61 16.15 -3.76 14.07
N GLY A 62 17.05 -4.48 14.75
CA GLY A 62 17.80 -5.60 14.20
C GLY A 62 19.08 -5.19 13.49
N VAL A 63 19.34 -5.80 12.32
CA VAL A 63 20.65 -5.73 11.63
C VAL A 63 20.75 -4.61 10.60
N TRP A 64 19.80 -3.68 10.58
CA TRP A 64 19.74 -2.57 9.63
C TRP A 64 20.41 -1.32 10.19
N TYR A 65 21.13 -0.60 9.33
CA TYR A 65 21.82 0.62 9.73
C TYR A 65 21.84 1.65 8.61
N TRP A 66 22.00 2.92 9.00
CA TRP A 66 22.04 4.03 8.06
C TRP A 66 23.43 4.12 7.43
N HIS A 67 23.51 3.90 6.13
CA HIS A 67 24.78 3.88 5.40
C HIS A 67 25.20 5.29 4.98
N LYS A 68 26.45 5.66 5.27
CA LYS A 68 26.95 7.03 5.06
C LYS A 68 26.96 7.46 3.59
N ASP A 69 27.28 6.54 2.66
CA ASP A 69 27.38 6.87 1.23
C ASP A 69 26.03 6.74 0.52
N PHE A 70 25.27 5.66 0.79
CA PHE A 70 23.97 5.45 0.16
C PHE A 70 22.85 6.33 0.72
N LYS A 71 23.04 6.97 1.88
CA LYS A 71 22.04 7.80 2.54
C LYS A 71 20.68 7.08 2.68
N GLN A 72 20.74 5.81 3.05
CA GLN A 72 19.58 4.94 3.24
C GLN A 72 19.91 3.82 4.22
N CYS A 73 18.89 3.13 4.72
CA CYS A 73 19.06 1.95 5.56
C CYS A 73 19.42 0.73 4.71
N VAL A 74 20.48 0.04 5.13
CA VAL A 74 20.93 -1.21 4.53
C VAL A 74 21.20 -2.26 5.60
N PRO A 75 21.10 -3.54 5.27
CA PRO A 75 21.46 -4.61 6.19
C PRO A 75 22.97 -4.68 6.44
N SER A 76 23.36 -5.16 7.62
CA SER A 76 24.76 -5.41 8.00
C SER A 76 25.19 -6.88 7.85
N SER A 77 24.27 -7.79 7.50
CA SER A 77 24.57 -9.21 7.33
C SER A 77 23.62 -9.82 6.29
N PRO A 78 23.96 -10.98 5.69
CA PRO A 78 23.11 -11.64 4.68
C PRO A 78 21.77 -12.16 5.22
N ASN A 79 21.65 -12.38 6.53
CA ASN A 79 20.44 -12.90 7.18
C ASN A 79 19.59 -11.75 7.73
N TYR A 80 19.21 -10.81 6.87
CA TYR A 80 18.68 -9.52 7.32
C TYR A 80 17.17 -9.45 7.54
N GLY A 81 16.39 -10.38 6.98
CA GLY A 81 14.94 -10.42 7.13
C GLY A 81 14.23 -9.12 6.72
N ASP A 82 12.99 -8.96 7.18
CA ASP A 82 12.22 -7.74 6.97
C ASP A 82 12.62 -6.65 7.98
N VAL A 83 12.40 -5.39 7.61
CA VAL A 83 12.65 -4.25 8.50
C VAL A 83 11.53 -4.14 9.52
N ASP A 84 11.90 -4.17 10.80
CA ASP A 84 10.98 -3.94 11.91
C ASP A 84 11.05 -2.48 12.37
N CYS A 85 10.10 -1.66 11.95
CA CYS A 85 9.98 -0.27 12.39
C CYS A 85 9.23 -0.20 13.72
N SER A 86 9.76 0.55 14.69
CA SER A 86 9.12 0.76 15.99
C SER A 86 7.72 1.37 15.88
N ASN A 87 6.91 1.22 16.92
CA ASN A 87 5.56 1.82 17.00
C ASN A 87 5.56 3.31 16.61
N GLY A 88 4.63 3.68 15.73
CA GLY A 88 4.54 5.04 15.19
C GLY A 88 5.47 5.32 14.00
N TRP A 89 6.17 4.30 13.49
CA TRP A 89 7.00 4.38 12.28
C TRP A 89 6.56 3.33 11.26
N LYS A 90 6.80 3.62 9.97
CA LYS A 90 6.54 2.70 8.87
C LYS A 90 7.73 2.65 7.93
N TRP A 91 7.98 1.49 7.31
CA TRP A 91 8.99 1.38 6.27
C TRP A 91 8.55 2.13 5.01
N ASP A 92 9.38 3.04 4.54
CA ASP A 92 9.22 3.72 3.25
C ASP A 92 10.19 3.10 2.25
N GLY A 93 9.66 2.31 1.31
CA GLY A 93 10.45 1.64 0.28
C GLY A 93 11.06 2.58 -0.77
N GLY A 94 10.60 3.83 -0.86
CA GLY A 94 11.25 4.85 -1.71
C GLY A 94 12.49 5.43 -1.04
N LYS A 95 12.41 5.69 0.27
CA LYS A 95 13.50 6.23 1.08
C LYS A 95 14.43 5.16 1.64
N TYR A 96 14.02 3.90 1.63
CA TYR A 96 14.69 2.79 2.32
C TYR A 96 15.00 3.16 3.77
N SER A 97 13.97 3.61 4.49
CA SER A 97 14.08 3.98 5.89
C SER A 97 12.73 3.88 6.57
N CYS A 98 12.71 3.67 7.88
CA CYS A 98 11.53 3.92 8.69
C CYS A 98 11.29 5.43 8.78
N VAL A 99 10.09 5.86 8.43
CA VAL A 99 9.60 7.25 8.58
C VAL A 99 8.42 7.28 9.55
N PRO A 100 8.07 8.43 10.15
CA PRO A 100 6.88 8.52 10.97
C PRO A 100 5.66 7.99 10.21
N ALA A 101 4.93 7.08 10.85
CA ALA A 101 3.67 6.62 10.30
C ALA A 101 2.72 7.82 10.24
N PRO A 102 1.88 7.92 9.19
CA PRO A 102 0.82 8.92 9.19
C PRO A 102 -0.05 8.69 10.43
N ALA A 103 -0.51 9.79 11.03
CA ALA A 103 -1.44 9.70 12.15
C ALA A 103 -2.62 8.80 11.75
N PRO A 104 -3.10 7.93 12.65
CA PRO A 104 -4.30 7.15 12.39
C PRO A 104 -5.42 8.08 11.91
N ALA A 105 -6.20 7.61 10.94
CA ALA A 105 -7.42 8.33 10.60
C ALA A 105 -8.25 8.52 11.87
N PRO A 106 -8.81 9.73 12.11
CA PRO A 106 -9.63 9.95 13.29
C PRO A 106 -10.77 8.94 13.33
N GLY A 107 -11.08 8.40 14.50
CA GLY A 107 -12.31 7.62 14.71
C GLY A 107 -13.57 8.50 14.70
N PRO A 108 -14.76 7.88 14.84
CA PRO A 108 -16.06 8.58 14.81
C PRO A 108 -16.16 9.75 15.79
N ASP A 109 -15.59 9.57 16.99
CA ASP A 109 -15.63 10.55 18.08
C ASP A 109 -14.38 11.45 18.13
N GLN A 110 -13.52 11.36 17.12
CA GLN A 110 -12.26 12.10 17.03
C GLN A 110 -12.26 13.17 15.93
N CYS A 111 -13.42 13.41 15.31
CA CYS A 111 -13.57 14.52 14.40
C CYS A 111 -13.41 15.84 15.15
N LYS A 112 -12.79 16.82 14.50
CA LYS A 112 -12.71 18.20 15.01
C LYS A 112 -14.13 18.75 15.21
N PRO A 113 -14.35 19.72 16.11
CA PRO A 113 -15.70 20.27 16.38
C PRO A 113 -16.47 20.78 15.15
N SER A 114 -15.77 21.22 14.09
CA SER A 114 -16.36 21.68 12.83
C SER A 114 -16.50 20.59 11.77
N HIS A 115 -16.27 19.33 12.12
CA HIS A 115 -16.30 18.17 11.23
C HIS A 115 -17.27 17.12 11.76
N PHE A 116 -17.71 16.24 10.87
CA PHE A 116 -18.55 15.09 11.22
C PHE A 116 -17.98 13.81 10.62
N TRP A 117 -18.29 12.68 11.25
CA TRP A 117 -17.85 11.37 10.78
C TRP A 117 -18.70 10.89 9.61
N TRP A 118 -18.06 10.61 8.48
CA TRP A 118 -18.70 9.98 7.34
C TRP A 118 -18.37 8.49 7.28
N LYS A 119 -19.34 7.68 7.70
CA LYS A 119 -19.20 6.24 7.87
C LYS A 119 -18.81 5.49 6.58
N THR A 120 -19.29 5.92 5.41
CA THR A 120 -19.06 5.21 4.14
C THR A 120 -17.57 5.16 3.75
N LYS A 121 -16.81 6.20 4.07
CA LYS A 121 -15.37 6.28 3.77
C LYS A 121 -14.49 6.27 5.01
N SER A 122 -15.09 6.09 6.19
CA SER A 122 -14.41 6.14 7.49
C SER A 122 -13.48 7.35 7.59
N THR A 123 -14.03 8.55 7.34
CA THR A 123 -13.28 9.80 7.38
C THR A 123 -14.10 10.93 7.99
N CYS A 124 -13.44 11.92 8.56
CA CYS A 124 -14.09 13.16 9.00
C CYS A 124 -14.21 14.12 7.81
N LEU A 125 -15.40 14.71 7.62
CA LEU A 125 -15.65 15.75 6.63
C LEU A 125 -16.01 17.07 7.32
N PRO A 126 -15.65 18.22 6.77
CA PRO A 126 -16.06 19.52 7.30
C PRO A 126 -17.57 19.72 7.16
N ASN A 127 -18.19 20.30 8.20
CA ASN A 127 -19.57 20.76 8.14
C ASN A 127 -19.69 21.88 7.09
N GLY A 128 -20.67 21.75 6.19
CA GLY A 128 -20.86 22.63 5.04
C GLY A 128 -20.08 22.22 3.79
N GLY A 129 -19.12 21.30 3.91
CA GLY A 129 -18.20 20.90 2.85
C GLY A 129 -17.02 21.87 2.67
N ASP A 130 -16.05 21.47 1.85
CA ASP A 130 -14.88 22.29 1.55
C ASP A 130 -15.25 23.48 0.64
N TYR A 131 -14.87 24.69 1.05
CA TYR A 131 -15.09 25.91 0.24
C TYR A 131 -14.35 25.84 -1.10
N ASN A 132 -13.15 25.23 -1.12
CA ASN A 132 -12.31 25.07 -2.31
C ASN A 132 -12.50 23.71 -2.99
N SER A 133 -13.71 23.17 -2.94
CA SER A 133 -14.04 21.90 -3.58
C SER A 133 -13.91 22.01 -5.11
N PRO A 134 -13.14 21.12 -5.77
CA PRO A 134 -13.04 21.11 -7.22
C PRO A 134 -14.40 20.79 -7.86
N GLN A 135 -14.60 21.20 -9.10
CA GLN A 135 -15.78 20.77 -9.86
C GLN A 135 -15.63 19.30 -10.27
N PRO A 136 -16.73 18.53 -10.29
CA PRO A 136 -16.70 17.16 -10.79
C PRO A 136 -16.35 17.14 -12.30
N PRO A 137 -15.75 16.03 -12.78
CA PRO A 137 -15.44 15.87 -14.20
C PRO A 137 -16.72 15.82 -15.05
N ASN A 138 -16.57 16.10 -16.36
CA ASN A 138 -17.69 16.12 -17.30
C ASN A 138 -18.49 14.81 -17.26
N GLY A 139 -19.81 14.96 -17.16
CA GLY A 139 -20.75 13.82 -17.10
C GLY A 139 -20.88 13.19 -15.71
N VAL A 140 -20.25 13.74 -14.67
CA VAL A 140 -20.44 13.34 -13.28
C VAL A 140 -21.02 14.51 -12.50
N GLN A 141 -21.93 14.23 -11.57
CA GLN A 141 -22.43 15.26 -10.65
C GLN A 141 -22.54 14.72 -9.23
N CYS A 142 -22.53 15.65 -8.27
CA CYS A 142 -22.88 15.34 -6.88
C CYS A 142 -24.34 15.66 -6.59
N PRO A 143 -24.99 14.88 -5.72
CA PRO A 143 -26.30 15.24 -5.19
C PRO A 143 -26.30 16.64 -4.56
N ARG A 144 -27.47 17.27 -4.46
CA ARG A 144 -27.60 18.67 -3.96
C ARG A 144 -26.97 18.93 -2.59
N LYS A 145 -27.03 17.96 -1.66
CA LYS A 145 -26.45 18.06 -0.30
C LYS A 145 -25.01 17.56 -0.22
N TRP A 146 -24.37 17.32 -1.36
CA TRP A 146 -23.06 16.71 -1.49
C TRP A 146 -22.13 17.62 -2.29
N TYR A 147 -20.83 17.35 -2.24
CA TYR A 147 -19.81 18.11 -2.94
C TYR A 147 -18.70 17.20 -3.43
N TRP A 148 -17.94 17.65 -4.43
CA TRP A 148 -16.91 16.83 -5.06
C TRP A 148 -15.60 16.94 -4.28
N LEU A 149 -15.13 15.81 -3.76
CA LEU A 149 -13.88 15.74 -3.02
C LEU A 149 -12.70 15.65 -4.00
N SER A 150 -11.54 16.21 -3.62
CA SER A 150 -10.30 16.14 -4.42
C SER A 150 -9.82 14.71 -4.67
N VAL A 151 -10.23 13.77 -3.82
CA VAL A 151 -9.98 12.33 -3.95
C VAL A 151 -10.84 11.63 -5.02
N GLY A 152 -11.74 12.37 -5.69
CA GLY A 152 -12.41 11.90 -6.92
C GLY A 152 -13.79 11.28 -6.73
N TYR A 153 -14.53 11.67 -5.70
CA TYR A 153 -15.91 11.21 -5.47
C TYR A 153 -16.72 12.24 -4.67
N CYS A 154 -18.04 12.07 -4.57
CA CYS A 154 -18.90 12.96 -3.81
C CYS A 154 -18.90 12.63 -2.32
N GLY A 155 -18.78 13.65 -1.48
CA GLY A 155 -18.95 13.58 -0.03
C GLY A 155 -20.16 14.40 0.43
N PRO A 156 -20.85 14.00 1.51
CA PRO A 156 -21.94 14.79 2.08
C PRO A 156 -21.45 16.09 2.72
N ARG A 157 -22.25 17.15 2.70
CA ARG A 157 -21.93 18.43 3.36
C ARG A 157 -22.29 18.47 4.84
N THR A 158 -23.19 17.60 5.30
CA THR A 158 -23.73 17.62 6.67
C THR A 158 -23.89 16.19 7.19
N PRO A 159 -23.89 15.95 8.51
CA PRO A 159 -24.11 14.63 9.08
C PRO A 159 -25.47 14.01 8.68
N ASP A 160 -26.51 14.84 8.55
CA ASP A 160 -27.86 14.39 8.14
C ASP A 160 -28.03 14.36 6.61
N TYR A 161 -27.11 13.71 5.92
CA TYR A 161 -27.05 13.74 4.45
C TYR A 161 -28.10 12.88 3.75
N GLY A 162 -28.72 11.94 4.45
CA GLY A 162 -29.78 11.08 3.92
C GLY A 162 -29.38 10.29 2.68
N THR A 163 -30.36 9.89 1.88
CA THR A 163 -30.12 9.19 0.62
C THR A 163 -29.67 10.17 -0.46
N PRO A 164 -28.63 9.85 -1.25
CA PRO A 164 -28.22 10.63 -2.42
C PRO A 164 -29.38 10.86 -3.40
N ASP A 165 -29.68 12.13 -3.67
CA ASP A 165 -30.71 12.55 -4.62
C ASP A 165 -30.04 13.16 -5.87
N CYS A 166 -30.02 12.37 -6.95
CA CYS A 166 -29.47 12.75 -8.24
C CYS A 166 -30.56 13.34 -9.14
N ASP A 167 -30.19 14.31 -10.00
CA ASP A 167 -31.16 14.81 -11.00
C ASP A 167 -31.67 13.67 -11.90
N SER A 168 -32.86 13.87 -12.47
CA SER A 168 -33.61 12.86 -13.24
C SER A 168 -32.85 12.17 -14.38
N LYS A 169 -31.80 12.79 -14.91
CA LYS A 169 -30.93 12.25 -15.98
C LYS A 169 -29.82 11.33 -15.49
N TYR A 170 -29.64 11.22 -14.17
CA TYR A 170 -28.53 10.51 -13.55
C TYR A 170 -29.04 9.47 -12.54
N THR A 171 -28.18 8.50 -12.24
CA THR A 171 -28.39 7.49 -11.19
C THR A 171 -27.20 7.48 -10.26
N TRP A 172 -27.46 7.33 -8.97
CA TRP A 172 -26.40 7.20 -7.96
C TRP A 172 -25.65 5.88 -8.12
N ASP A 173 -24.32 5.96 -8.25
CA ASP A 173 -23.42 4.81 -8.26
C ASP A 173 -22.82 4.67 -6.84
N ASN A 174 -23.16 3.59 -6.13
CA ASN A 174 -22.67 3.36 -4.76
C ASN A 174 -21.18 3.01 -4.70
N ASP A 175 -20.61 2.50 -5.78
CA ASP A 175 -19.18 2.11 -5.82
C ASP A 175 -18.31 3.35 -6.07
N LYS A 176 -18.77 4.23 -6.96
CA LYS A 176 -18.06 5.48 -7.31
C LYS A 176 -18.44 6.67 -6.46
N LEU A 177 -19.54 6.55 -5.69
CA LEU A 177 -20.13 7.61 -4.87
C LEU A 177 -20.34 8.91 -5.65
N CYS A 178 -20.96 8.80 -6.82
CA CYS A 178 -21.33 9.95 -7.63
C CYS A 178 -22.54 9.63 -8.50
N CYS A 179 -23.22 10.67 -8.96
CA CYS A 179 -24.32 10.52 -9.91
C CYS A 179 -23.74 10.39 -11.32
N GLN A 180 -24.06 9.29 -11.99
CA GLN A 180 -23.64 9.01 -13.37
C GLN A 180 -24.82 9.07 -14.33
N PRO A 181 -24.61 9.38 -15.63
CA PRO A 181 -25.70 9.46 -16.59
C PRO A 181 -26.40 8.10 -16.69
N LYS A 182 -27.73 8.12 -16.77
CA LYS A 182 -28.49 6.90 -17.02
C LYS A 182 -28.03 6.29 -18.35
N ARG A 183 -27.61 5.03 -18.30
CA ARG A 183 -27.41 4.24 -19.52
C ARG A 183 -28.80 3.84 -20.00
N TYR A 184 -29.22 4.42 -21.12
CA TYR A 184 -30.42 4.02 -21.84
C TYR A 184 -30.10 2.84 -22.75
#